data_AF-A0A7W0T5I0-F1
#
_entry.id   AF-A0A7W0T5I0-F1
#
_cell.length_a   1.000
_cell.length_b   1.000
_cell.length_c   1.000
_cell.angle_alpha   90.00
_cell.angle_beta   90.00
_cell.angle_gamma   90.00
#
_symmetry.space_group_name_H-M   'P 1'
#
loop_
_entity.id
_entity.type
_entity.pdbx_description
1 polymer ?
#
loop_
_entity_poly.entity_id
_entity_poly.type
_entity_poly.pdbx_seq_one_letter_code
_entity_poly.pdbx_strand_id
1 'polypeptide(L)'
;MTSWLWFVGTAIVMVAMLFVAFRMEPHWSSKDGTRFICRAQPVSLEQGGAAGSRWREVRGEVTEEGVVRLRTRGLISGRKMTGDWRIDGRGTTDGRKRVVYLLRSNDGADPRASGLLALRMPGSSRTAAVIEQHLH
;
A
#
# COMPACT_ATOMS: atom_id res chain seq x y z
N MET A 1 -45.57 -14.64 -4.11
CA MET A 1 -44.89 -13.56 -4.87
C MET A 1 -43.97 -12.72 -3.98
N THR A 2 -44.38 -12.36 -2.76
CA THR A 2 -43.60 -11.53 -1.82
C THR A 2 -42.20 -12.08 -1.48
N SER A 3 -42.03 -13.41 -1.35
CA SER A 3 -40.73 -14.01 -1.02
C SER A 3 -39.66 -13.81 -2.10
N TRP A 4 -40.06 -13.75 -3.37
CA TRP A 4 -39.15 -13.53 -4.50
C TRP A 4 -38.64 -12.09 -4.55
N LEU A 5 -39.50 -11.12 -4.22
CA LEU A 5 -39.12 -9.71 -4.12
C LEU A 5 -38.04 -9.49 -3.05
N TRP A 6 -38.20 -10.11 -1.88
CA TRP A 6 -37.20 -10.05 -0.81
C TRP A 6 -35.87 -10.71 -1.19
N PHE A 7 -35.91 -11.85 -1.89
CA PHE A 7 -34.72 -12.53 -2.36
C PHE A 7 -33.94 -11.66 -3.35
N VAL A 8 -34.62 -11.13 -4.37
CA VAL A 8 -34.01 -10.25 -5.38
C VAL A 8 -33.46 -8.98 -4.73
N GLY A 9 -34.22 -8.36 -3.82
CA GLY A 9 -33.76 -7.18 -3.07
C GLY A 9 -32.48 -7.44 -2.28
N THR A 10 -32.44 -8.55 -1.54
CA THR A 10 -31.24 -8.94 -0.76
C THR A 10 -30.04 -9.19 -1.67
N ALA A 11 -30.24 -9.91 -2.79
CA ALA A 11 -29.18 -10.18 -3.75
C ALA A 11 -28.58 -8.89 -4.34
N ILE A 12 -29.43 -7.91 -4.69
CA ILE A 12 -28.99 -6.60 -5.18
C ILE A 12 -28.14 -5.88 -4.12
N VAL A 13 -28.59 -5.86 -2.86
CA VAL A 13 -27.84 -5.24 -1.76
C VAL A 13 -26.47 -5.91 -1.56
N MET A 14 -26.41 -7.23 -1.58
CA MET A 14 -25.14 -7.96 -1.44
C MET A 14 -24.17 -7.66 -2.58
N VAL A 15 -24.65 -7.63 -3.82
CA VAL A 15 -23.83 -7.28 -4.99
C VAL A 15 -23.34 -5.83 -4.91
N ALA A 16 -24.20 -4.90 -4.50
CA ALA A 16 -23.83 -3.50 -4.30
C ALA A 16 -22.76 -3.32 -3.23
N MET A 17 -22.89 -3.99 -2.07
CA MET A 17 -21.88 -3.97 -1.02
C MET A 17 -20.55 -4.56 -1.50
N LEU A 18 -20.60 -5.67 -2.23
CA LEU A 18 -19.41 -6.31 -2.78
C LEU A 18 -18.70 -5.40 -3.80
N PHE A 19 -19.47 -4.73 -4.66
CA PHE A 19 -18.94 -3.77 -5.63
C PHE A 19 -18.23 -2.58 -4.95
N VAL A 20 -18.83 -2.04 -3.88
CA VAL A 20 -18.22 -0.96 -3.09
C VAL A 20 -16.93 -1.44 -2.41
N ALA A 21 -16.95 -2.63 -1.80
CA ALA A 21 -15.78 -3.22 -1.16
C ALA A 21 -14.60 -3.40 -2.12
N PHE A 22 -14.86 -3.82 -3.38
CA PHE A 22 -13.81 -3.93 -4.40
C PHE A 22 -13.26 -2.58 -4.88
N ARG A 23 -14.04 -1.49 -4.74
CA ARG A 23 -13.62 -0.14 -5.12
C ARG A 23 -12.84 0.59 -4.03
N MET A 24 -13.05 0.21 -2.77
CA MET A 24 -12.30 0.76 -1.64
C MET A 24 -10.88 0.22 -1.65
N GLU A 25 -9.89 1.12 -1.70
CA GLU A 25 -8.51 0.70 -1.51
C GLU A 25 -8.33 0.28 -0.05
N PRO A 26 -7.72 -0.90 0.21
CA PRO A 26 -7.39 -1.32 1.57
C PRO A 26 -6.33 -0.36 2.09
N HIS A 27 -6.80 0.66 2.81
CA HIS A 27 -5.98 1.62 3.51
C HIS A 27 -6.49 1.72 4.94
N TRP A 28 -5.57 1.66 5.88
CA TRP A 28 -5.81 1.98 7.27
C TRP A 28 -4.61 2.74 7.78
N SER A 29 -4.82 3.69 8.67
CA SER A 29 -3.77 4.50 9.28
C SER A 29 -4.13 4.68 10.75
N SER A 30 -3.16 4.55 11.64
CA SER A 30 -3.33 4.82 13.06
C SER A 30 -3.63 6.30 13.30
N LYS A 31 -4.10 6.65 14.50
CA LYS A 31 -4.48 8.03 14.81
C LYS A 31 -3.30 9.01 14.69
N ASP A 32 -2.11 8.57 15.06
CA ASP A 32 -0.82 9.26 14.95
C ASP A 32 -0.18 9.13 13.56
N GLY A 33 -0.73 8.30 12.67
CA GLY A 33 -0.24 8.12 11.29
C GLY A 33 1.00 7.23 11.16
N THR A 34 1.63 6.82 12.26
CA THR A 34 2.87 6.02 12.28
C THR A 34 2.66 4.59 11.80
N ARG A 35 1.51 3.98 12.07
CA ARG A 35 1.17 2.61 11.63
C ARG A 35 0.13 2.63 10.56
N PHE A 36 0.26 1.73 9.58
CA PHE A 36 -0.66 1.71 8.45
C PHE A 36 -0.78 0.35 7.78
N ILE A 37 -1.84 0.21 7.00
CA ILE A 37 -2.02 -0.83 6.00
C ILE A 37 -2.22 -0.11 4.67
N CYS A 38 -1.50 -0.55 3.64
CA CYS A 38 -1.66 0.01 2.29
C CYS A 38 -1.22 -1.01 1.24
N ARG A 39 -1.12 -0.58 -0.03
CA ARG A 39 -0.63 -1.45 -1.11
C ARG A 39 0.79 -1.08 -1.49
N ALA A 40 1.64 -2.08 -1.69
CA ALA A 40 2.98 -1.90 -2.23
C ALA A 40 3.24 -2.83 -3.43
N GLN A 41 4.22 -2.47 -4.25
CA GLN A 41 4.64 -3.20 -5.44
C GLN A 41 6.16 -3.05 -5.64
N PRO A 42 6.91 -4.14 -5.88
CA PRO A 42 8.33 -4.04 -6.21
C PRO A 42 8.50 -3.34 -7.56
N VAL A 43 9.53 -2.52 -7.67
CA VAL A 43 9.92 -1.80 -8.89
C VAL A 43 11.25 -2.38 -9.35
N SER A 44 11.28 -2.87 -10.59
CA SER A 44 12.50 -3.43 -11.17
C SER A 44 13.35 -2.32 -11.79
N LEU A 45 14.56 -2.12 -11.28
CA LEU A 45 15.53 -1.19 -11.87
C LEU A 45 16.06 -1.72 -13.21
N GLU A 46 16.23 -3.04 -13.35
CA GLU A 46 16.74 -3.68 -14.57
C GLU A 46 15.81 -3.53 -15.78
N GLN A 47 14.52 -3.28 -15.54
CA GLN A 47 13.50 -3.08 -16.58
C GLN A 47 13.10 -1.62 -16.73
N GLY A 48 14.00 -0.68 -16.43
CA GLY A 48 13.76 0.75 -16.59
C GLY A 48 12.68 1.31 -15.65
N GLY A 49 12.54 0.75 -14.45
CA GLY A 49 11.53 1.17 -13.48
C GLY A 49 10.16 0.52 -13.70
N ALA A 50 10.07 -0.56 -14.48
CA ALA A 50 8.83 -1.28 -14.66
C ALA A 50 8.28 -1.77 -13.30
N ALA A 51 7.01 -1.43 -13.04
CA ALA A 51 6.30 -1.87 -11.85
C ALA A 51 6.08 -3.39 -11.94
N GLY A 52 6.35 -4.13 -10.85
CA GLY A 52 6.27 -5.59 -10.82
C GLY A 52 4.86 -6.17 -11.06
N SER A 53 4.65 -7.48 -10.89
CA SER A 53 3.40 -8.10 -11.40
C SER A 53 2.10 -7.69 -10.71
N ARG A 54 2.10 -7.31 -9.42
CA ARG A 54 0.86 -7.01 -8.68
C ARG A 54 1.06 -6.16 -7.42
N TRP A 55 0.14 -5.23 -7.19
CA TRP A 55 -0.03 -4.56 -5.89
C TRP A 55 -0.43 -5.55 -4.80
N ARG A 56 0.25 -5.50 -3.66
CA ARG A 56 0.02 -6.39 -2.51
C ARG A 56 -0.22 -5.56 -1.25
N GLU A 57 -1.11 -6.04 -0.39
CA GLU A 57 -1.32 -5.42 0.91
C GLU A 57 -0.07 -5.61 1.79
N VAL A 58 0.38 -4.51 2.40
CA VAL A 58 1.48 -4.47 3.35
C VAL A 58 1.06 -3.71 4.60
N ARG A 59 1.62 -4.11 5.73
CA ARG A 59 1.51 -3.39 7.00
C ARG A 59 2.81 -2.66 7.25
N GLY A 60 2.72 -1.38 7.56
CA GLY A 60 3.88 -0.53 7.75
C GLY A 60 3.87 0.16 9.10
N GLU A 61 5.07 0.48 9.59
CA GLU A 61 5.32 1.37 10.70
C GLU A 61 6.41 2.37 10.28
N VAL A 62 6.17 3.66 10.45
CA VAL A 62 7.15 4.73 10.26
C VAL A 62 7.84 4.96 11.60
N THR A 63 9.16 4.82 11.64
CA THR A 63 9.96 5.14 12.82
C THR A 63 10.19 6.65 12.92
N GLU A 64 10.60 7.12 14.10
CA GLU A 64 10.97 8.54 14.33
C GLU A 64 12.17 8.98 13.46
N GLU A 65 12.96 8.03 12.97
CA GLU A 65 14.10 8.28 12.07
C GLU A 65 13.69 8.34 10.59
N GLY A 66 12.39 8.23 10.27
CA GLY A 66 11.88 8.22 8.90
C GLY A 66 12.07 6.90 8.15
N VAL A 67 12.39 5.82 8.86
CA VAL A 67 12.48 4.47 8.29
C VAL A 67 11.09 3.85 8.27
N VAL A 68 10.71 3.30 7.12
CA VAL A 68 9.44 2.60 6.91
C VAL A 68 9.67 1.09 7.04
N ARG A 69 9.25 0.53 8.17
CA ARG A 69 9.30 -0.92 8.42
C ARG A 69 8.06 -1.59 7.86
N LEU A 70 8.24 -2.43 6.85
CA LEU A 70 7.14 -3.14 6.18
C LEU A 70 7.09 -4.61 6.58
N ARG A 71 5.87 -5.14 6.70
CA ARG A 71 5.57 -6.56 6.86
C ARG A 71 4.45 -6.97 5.91
N THR A 72 4.69 -8.01 5.12
CA THR A 72 3.68 -8.56 4.19
C THR A 72 3.06 -9.83 4.75
N ARG A 73 1.76 -10.04 4.47
CA ARG A 73 1.08 -11.32 4.73
C ARG A 73 1.29 -12.26 3.53
N GLY A 74 2.10 -13.31 3.68
CA GLY A 74 2.28 -14.35 2.65
C GLY A 74 3.68 -14.98 2.64
N LEU A 75 3.76 -16.30 2.42
CA LEU A 75 4.97 -17.10 2.64
C LEU A 75 6.11 -16.87 1.63
N ILE A 76 5.80 -16.61 0.36
CA ILE A 76 6.82 -16.63 -0.73
C ILE A 76 7.05 -15.23 -1.29
N SER A 77 6.06 -14.67 -1.98
CA SER A 77 6.23 -13.39 -2.68
C SER A 77 6.18 -12.16 -1.77
N GLY A 78 5.67 -12.30 -0.54
CA GLY A 78 5.62 -11.20 0.43
C GLY A 78 6.95 -10.97 1.15
N ARG A 79 7.85 -11.96 1.15
CA ARG A 79 9.15 -11.87 1.84
C ARG A 79 10.05 -10.77 1.28
N LYS A 80 10.04 -10.55 -0.04
CA LYS A 80 10.86 -9.53 -0.71
C LYS A 80 10.50 -8.09 -0.36
N MET A 81 9.31 -7.87 0.21
CA MET A 81 8.79 -6.54 0.57
C MET A 81 8.85 -6.29 2.08
N THR A 82 9.17 -7.31 2.86
CA THR A 82 9.31 -7.21 4.32
C THR A 82 10.72 -6.71 4.63
N GLY A 83 10.83 -5.69 5.49
CA GLY A 83 12.12 -5.12 5.86
C GLY A 83 12.02 -3.63 6.20
N ASP A 84 13.18 -3.02 6.40
CA ASP A 84 13.32 -1.61 6.72
C ASP A 84 13.69 -0.84 5.43
N TRP A 85 12.90 0.18 5.12
CA TRP A 85 13.00 0.93 3.88
C TRP A 85 13.16 2.43 4.15
N ARG A 86 13.96 3.12 3.35
CA ARG A 86 14.07 4.59 3.37
C ARG A 86 13.19 5.17 2.28
N ILE A 87 12.63 6.35 2.54
CA ILE A 87 11.83 7.09 1.56
C ILE A 87 12.79 7.76 0.57
N ASP A 88 12.63 7.48 -0.73
CA ASP A 88 13.51 7.96 -1.80
C ASP A 88 12.84 9.06 -2.65
N GLY A 89 11.51 9.06 -2.72
CA GLY A 89 10.79 10.05 -3.51
C GLY A 89 9.28 9.92 -3.49
N ARG A 90 8.62 10.91 -4.09
CA ARG A 90 7.16 10.99 -4.21
C ARG A 90 6.76 11.09 -5.68
N GLY A 91 5.75 10.30 -6.04
CA GLY A 91 5.02 10.40 -7.29
C GLY A 91 3.51 10.51 -7.05
N THR A 92 2.78 10.89 -8.09
CA THR A 92 1.32 10.92 -8.10
C THR A 92 0.79 9.96 -9.15
N THR A 93 -0.25 9.20 -8.82
CA THR A 93 -1.01 8.48 -9.86
C THR A 93 -2.00 9.42 -10.54
N ASP A 94 -2.33 9.13 -11.79
CA ASP A 94 -3.28 9.91 -12.59
C ASP A 94 -4.61 10.12 -11.83
N GLY A 95 -4.93 11.39 -11.58
CA GLY A 95 -5.98 11.81 -10.65
C GLY A 95 -5.47 11.91 -9.19
N ARG A 96 -5.14 13.14 -8.77
CA ARG A 96 -4.58 13.64 -7.48
C ARG A 96 -5.02 13.00 -6.14
N LYS A 97 -5.94 12.05 -6.15
CA LYS A 97 -6.45 11.34 -4.98
C LYS A 97 -5.44 10.34 -4.39
N ARG A 98 -4.46 9.88 -5.17
CA ARG A 98 -3.51 8.84 -4.77
C ARG A 98 -2.06 9.30 -4.89
N VAL A 99 -1.30 9.01 -3.85
CA VAL A 99 0.15 9.26 -3.80
C VAL A 99 0.89 7.93 -3.83
N VAL A 100 2.01 7.92 -4.52
CA VAL A 100 2.92 6.79 -4.59
C VAL A 100 4.27 7.23 -4.06
N TYR A 101 4.73 6.62 -2.98
CA TYR A 101 6.07 6.84 -2.45
C TYR A 101 7.01 5.78 -2.98
N LEU A 102 8.18 6.21 -3.43
CA LEU A 102 9.25 5.31 -3.78
C LEU A 102 10.09 5.07 -2.53
N LEU A 103 10.30 3.81 -2.20
CA LEU A 103 11.10 3.38 -1.08
C LEU A 103 12.33 2.64 -1.60
N ARG A 104 13.48 2.94 -1.01
CA ARG A 104 14.76 2.27 -1.29
C ARG A 104 15.13 1.41 -0.10
N SER A 105 15.66 0.22 -0.36
CA SER A 105 16.19 -0.62 0.72
C SER A 105 17.35 0.07 1.41
N ASN A 106 17.42 -0.05 2.74
CA ASN A 106 18.58 0.44 3.48
C ASN A 106 19.74 -0.54 3.23
N ASP A 107 20.73 -0.12 2.44
CA ASP A 107 21.88 -0.95 2.06
C ASP A 107 22.53 -1.58 3.30
N GLY A 108 22.45 -2.91 3.39
CA GLY A 108 23.07 -3.71 4.46
C GLY A 108 22.11 -4.50 5.37
N ALA A 109 20.79 -4.27 5.33
CA ALA A 109 19.87 -4.96 6.25
C ALA A 109 19.34 -6.32 5.73
N ASP A 110 19.13 -6.50 4.43
CA ASP A 110 18.74 -7.79 3.84
C ASP A 110 19.15 -7.87 2.35
N PRO A 111 20.06 -8.78 1.95
CA PRO A 111 20.45 -9.00 0.55
C PRO A 111 19.28 -9.37 -0.38
N ARG A 112 18.12 -9.72 0.18
CA ARG A 112 16.90 -10.09 -0.55
C ARG A 112 15.95 -8.91 -0.82
N ALA A 113 16.22 -7.76 -0.19
CA ALA A 113 15.45 -6.53 -0.32
C ALA A 113 16.14 -5.50 -1.24
N SER A 114 17.23 -5.87 -1.92
CA SER A 114 17.94 -5.05 -2.91
C SER A 114 17.01 -4.66 -4.08
N GLY A 115 16.32 -3.54 -3.94
CA GLY A 115 15.35 -3.08 -4.92
C GLY A 115 14.67 -1.79 -4.51
N LEU A 116 13.84 -1.29 -5.42
CA LEU A 116 12.92 -0.19 -5.17
C LEU A 116 11.52 -0.75 -4.88
N LEU A 117 10.77 -0.08 -4.03
CA LEU A 117 9.41 -0.45 -3.70
C LEU A 117 8.49 0.76 -3.84
N ALA A 118 7.42 0.62 -4.61
CA ALA A 118 6.37 1.63 -4.71
C ALA A 118 5.31 1.38 -3.64
N LEU A 119 5.02 2.38 -2.82
CA LEU A 119 4.01 2.36 -1.77
C LEU A 119 2.85 3.27 -2.18
N ARG A 120 1.63 2.75 -2.28
CA ARG A 120 0.45 3.53 -2.70
C ARG A 120 -0.55 3.69 -1.56
N MET A 121 -0.98 4.92 -1.36
CA MET A 121 -2.01 5.26 -0.38
C MET A 121 -2.82 6.49 -0.81
N PRO A 122 -3.98 6.76 -0.17
CA PRO A 122 -4.72 8.00 -0.38
C PRO A 122 -3.88 9.21 0.04
N GLY A 123 -3.91 10.29 -0.77
CA GLY A 123 -3.20 11.53 -0.45
C GLY A 123 -3.67 12.22 0.83
N SER A 124 -4.91 11.96 1.25
CA SER A 124 -5.49 12.49 2.49
C SER A 124 -5.20 11.62 3.73
N SER A 125 -4.38 10.57 3.61
CA SER A 125 -4.04 9.69 4.73
C SER A 125 -3.15 10.39 5.75
N ARG A 126 -3.35 10.15 7.05
CA ARG A 126 -2.47 10.68 8.12
C ARG A 126 -1.03 10.17 7.97
N THR A 127 -0.87 8.92 7.55
CA THR A 127 0.45 8.36 7.23
C THR A 127 1.12 9.09 6.09
N ALA A 128 0.38 9.59 5.09
CA ALA A 128 0.99 10.37 4.02
C ALA A 128 1.60 11.65 4.58
N ALA A 129 0.93 12.33 5.52
CA ALA A 129 1.47 13.51 6.18
C ALA A 129 2.73 13.19 7.03
N VAL A 130 2.76 12.06 7.74
CA VAL A 130 3.95 11.63 8.50
C VAL A 130 5.13 11.30 7.58
N ILE A 131 4.88 10.61 6.47
CA ILE A 131 5.92 10.29 5.47
C ILE A 131 6.47 11.57 4.83
N GLU A 132 5.61 12.54 4.52
CA GLU A 132 6.02 13.82 3.95
C GLU A 132 6.96 14.62 4.87
N GLN A 133 6.85 14.48 6.19
CA GLN A 133 7.77 15.13 7.15
C GLN A 133 9.19 14.58 7.07
N HIS A 134 9.37 13.35 6.59
CA HIS A 134 10.66 12.67 6.51
C HIS A 134 11.20 12.61 5.06
N LEU A 135 10.53 13.30 4.12
CA LEU A 135 10.94 13.41 2.73
C LEU A 135 11.90 14.61 2.60
N HIS A 136 13.21 14.34 2.57
CA HIS A 136 14.26 15.34 2.39
C HIS A 136 14.95 15.20 1.03
#